data_AF-A0A8J8MMK4-F1
#
_entry.id   AF-A0A8J8MMK4-F1
#
_cell.length_a   1.000
_cell.length_b   1.000
_cell.length_c   1.000
_cell.angle_alpha   90.00
_cell.angle_beta   90.00
_cell.angle_gamma   90.00
#
_symmetry.space_group_name_H-M   'P 1'
#
loop_
_entity.id
_entity.type
_entity.pdbx_description
1 polymer ?
#
loop_
_entity_poly.entity_id
_entity_poly.type
_entity_poly.pdbx_seq_one_letter_code
_entity_poly.pdbx_strand_id
1 'polypeptide(L)'
;MNIYHYEFRKYLKSMLIWTFSMVAVLYFYLVLFPNFAEEASQLEKMMSQLPEGLLKAFGMNNMNLSNIGGFYNFIFTYIILIGSIFATKLGIDITSKEAREKTSDFLLVKPRTRAAILTPKLLTAFTHIIISNIIYMVFAYIGMELFKNEAYNREVFFLITLSLLFIQIFLMMLGFLLGTIVKRLKGVLPLALGVVFGLFVINLLNQTLEDAKYSYLTPFGYFESGYITENLAYSTPHLWVSIGATVLFIIASYVVYLKKDVASV
;
A
#
# COMPACT_ATOMS: atom_id res chain seq x y z
N MET A 1 -11.58 -10.20 28.07
CA MET A 1 -11.49 -9.20 26.97
C MET A 1 -10.83 -9.86 25.76
N ASN A 2 -11.51 -9.93 24.62
CA ASN A 2 -10.93 -10.43 23.38
C ASN A 2 -10.03 -9.34 22.76
N ILE A 3 -8.73 -9.63 22.63
CA ILE A 3 -7.73 -8.66 22.12
C ILE A 3 -8.12 -8.19 20.72
N TYR A 4 -8.61 -9.10 19.88
CA TYR A 4 -9.03 -8.79 18.51
C TYR A 4 -10.12 -7.70 18.47
N HIS A 5 -11.21 -7.86 19.24
CA HIS A 5 -12.29 -6.87 19.24
C HIS A 5 -11.86 -5.51 19.79
N TYR A 6 -10.97 -5.51 20.79
CA TYR A 6 -10.43 -4.29 21.36
C TYR A 6 -9.59 -3.52 20.32
N GLU A 7 -8.63 -4.20 19.68
CA GLU A 7 -7.79 -3.57 18.66
C GLU A 7 -8.61 -3.17 17.43
N PHE A 8 -9.59 -4.01 17.02
CA PHE A 8 -10.49 -3.70 15.91
C PHE A 8 -11.21 -2.37 16.10
N ARG A 9 -11.86 -2.18 17.27
CA ARG A 9 -12.56 -0.93 17.58
C ARG A 9 -11.60 0.26 17.69
N LYS A 10 -10.38 0.06 18.21
CA LYS A 10 -9.40 1.13 18.36
C LYS A 10 -8.89 1.66 17.00
N TYR A 11 -8.69 0.79 16.02
CA TYR A 11 -8.17 1.17 14.70
C TYR A 11 -9.23 1.53 13.66
N LEU A 12 -10.52 1.25 13.91
CA LEU A 12 -11.62 1.49 12.98
C LEU A 12 -11.69 2.93 12.47
N LYS A 13 -11.63 3.93 13.37
CA LYS A 13 -11.66 5.35 12.97
C LYS A 13 -10.49 5.71 12.05
N SER A 14 -9.29 5.24 12.37
CA SER A 14 -8.12 5.49 11.54
C SER A 14 -8.31 4.86 10.15
N MET A 15 -8.73 3.59 10.07
CA MET A 15 -8.98 2.91 8.79
C MET A 15 -9.99 3.68 7.93
N LEU A 16 -11.10 4.12 8.52
CA LEU A 16 -12.12 4.89 7.80
C LEU A 16 -11.57 6.22 7.26
N ILE A 17 -10.77 6.95 8.03
CA ILE A 17 -10.16 8.22 7.58
C ILE A 17 -9.23 7.96 6.39
N TRP A 18 -8.33 6.99 6.48
CA TRP A 18 -7.40 6.68 5.37
C TRP A 18 -8.12 6.18 4.13
N THR A 19 -9.16 5.36 4.31
CA THR A 19 -9.99 4.86 3.20
C THR A 19 -10.75 6.00 2.53
N PHE A 20 -11.35 6.89 3.33
CA PHE A 20 -12.00 8.08 2.84
C PHE A 20 -11.02 9.00 2.10
N SER A 21 -9.80 9.18 2.60
CA SER A 21 -8.77 9.97 1.89
C SER A 21 -8.42 9.38 0.52
N MET A 22 -8.25 8.05 0.42
CA MET A 22 -8.02 7.40 -0.89
C MET A 22 -9.19 7.59 -1.84
N VAL A 23 -10.43 7.42 -1.37
CA VAL A 23 -11.64 7.64 -2.18
C VAL A 23 -11.78 9.11 -2.57
N ALA A 24 -11.53 10.05 -1.65
CA ALA A 24 -11.61 11.48 -1.92
C ALA A 24 -10.60 11.92 -2.99
N VAL A 25 -9.36 11.44 -2.91
CA VAL A 25 -8.33 11.70 -3.93
C VAL A 25 -8.75 11.11 -5.28
N LEU A 26 -9.25 9.87 -5.30
CA LEU A 26 -9.76 9.26 -6.52
C LEU A 26 -10.85 10.13 -7.18
N TYR A 27 -11.90 10.49 -6.44
CA TYR A 27 -13.00 11.28 -7.00
C TYR A 27 -12.59 12.70 -7.36
N PHE A 28 -11.66 13.30 -6.61
CA PHE A 28 -11.08 14.59 -6.96
C PHE A 28 -10.48 14.56 -8.38
N TYR A 29 -9.71 13.53 -8.71
CA TYR A 29 -9.17 13.39 -10.07
C TYR A 29 -10.23 12.99 -11.09
N LEU A 30 -11.15 12.08 -10.77
CA LEU A 30 -12.21 11.65 -11.71
C LEU A 30 -13.11 12.81 -12.14
N VAL A 31 -13.40 13.77 -11.26
CA VAL A 31 -14.16 14.97 -11.62
C VAL A 31 -13.42 15.84 -12.65
N LEU A 32 -12.09 15.80 -12.66
CA LEU A 32 -11.26 16.53 -13.62
C LEU A 32 -11.11 15.79 -14.95
N PHE A 33 -11.41 14.48 -15.00
CA PHE A 33 -11.20 13.65 -16.19
C PHE A 33 -11.78 14.22 -17.50
N PRO A 34 -13.01 14.77 -17.54
CA PRO A 34 -13.56 15.33 -18.78
C PRO A 34 -12.67 16.42 -19.39
N ASN A 35 -12.10 17.29 -18.56
CA ASN A 35 -11.18 18.35 -19.02
C ASN A 35 -9.89 17.75 -19.59
N PHE A 36 -9.37 16.69 -18.97
CA PHE A 36 -8.19 15.96 -19.47
C PHE A 36 -8.47 15.24 -20.79
N ALA A 37 -9.68 14.70 -20.97
CA ALA A 37 -10.09 14.01 -22.18
C ALA A 37 -10.28 14.99 -23.36
N GLU A 38 -10.86 16.18 -23.12
CA GLU A 38 -11.04 17.22 -24.14
C GLU A 38 -9.70 17.83 -24.59
N GLU A 39 -8.79 18.07 -23.64
CA GLU A 39 -7.48 18.68 -23.92
C GLU A 39 -6.35 17.67 -24.16
N ALA A 40 -6.67 16.39 -24.33
CA ALA A 40 -5.68 15.32 -24.42
C ALA A 40 -4.60 15.56 -25.48
N SER A 41 -4.97 16.09 -26.65
CA SER A 41 -4.02 16.38 -27.73
C SER A 41 -2.99 17.48 -27.37
N GLN A 42 -3.33 18.40 -26.46
CA GLN A 42 -2.41 19.40 -25.94
C GLN A 42 -1.54 18.80 -24.83
N LEU A 43 -2.13 17.98 -23.96
CA LEU A 43 -1.39 17.27 -22.90
C LEU A 43 -0.34 16.32 -23.48
N GLU A 44 -0.66 15.55 -24.52
CA GLU A 44 0.29 14.68 -25.21
C GLU A 44 1.47 15.46 -25.79
N LYS A 45 1.20 16.63 -26.39
CA LYS A 45 2.27 17.53 -26.89
C LYS A 45 3.16 18.04 -25.77
N MET A 46 2.59 18.43 -24.63
CA MET A 46 3.36 18.86 -23.47
C MET A 46 4.18 17.71 -22.87
N MET A 47 3.60 16.50 -22.82
CA MET A 47 4.29 15.29 -22.36
C MET A 47 5.46 14.91 -23.27
N SER A 48 5.30 15.05 -24.59
CA SER A 48 6.39 14.78 -25.54
C SER A 48 7.60 15.72 -25.39
N GLN A 49 7.44 16.84 -24.70
CA GLN A 49 8.53 17.77 -24.38
C GLN A 49 9.26 17.40 -23.08
N LEU A 50 8.70 16.51 -22.26
CA LEU A 50 9.35 16.03 -21.04
C LEU A 50 10.40 14.96 -21.38
N PRO A 51 11.56 14.96 -20.70
CA PRO A 51 12.54 13.89 -20.80
C PRO A 51 11.91 12.51 -20.57
N GLU A 52 12.25 11.53 -21.40
CA GLU A 52 11.72 10.16 -21.30
C GLU A 52 11.92 9.54 -19.91
N GLY A 53 13.06 9.83 -19.27
CA GLY A 53 13.33 9.37 -17.90
C GLY A 53 12.33 9.90 -16.88
N LEU A 54 11.83 11.13 -17.05
CA LEU A 54 10.78 11.68 -16.18
C LEU A 54 9.43 11.03 -16.48
N LEU A 55 9.08 10.83 -17.76
CA LEU A 55 7.83 10.16 -18.14
C LEU A 55 7.79 8.72 -17.61
N LYS A 56 8.88 7.97 -17.74
CA LYS A 56 9.02 6.61 -17.21
C LYS A 56 8.90 6.59 -15.69
N ALA A 57 9.60 7.49 -14.99
CA ALA A 57 9.57 7.56 -13.53
C ALA A 57 8.18 7.90 -12.96
N PHE A 58 7.37 8.71 -13.65
CA PHE A 58 5.98 8.96 -13.24
C PHE A 58 5.01 7.87 -13.72
N GLY A 59 5.51 6.80 -14.35
CA GLY A 59 4.70 5.75 -14.95
C GLY A 59 3.91 6.20 -16.18
N MET A 60 4.10 7.44 -16.65
CA MET A 60 3.35 8.05 -17.75
C MET A 60 3.76 7.53 -19.14
N ASN A 61 4.76 6.65 -19.22
CA ASN A 61 5.20 6.08 -20.48
C ASN A 61 4.08 5.24 -21.09
N ASN A 62 3.66 5.58 -22.31
CA ASN A 62 2.55 4.93 -23.05
C ASN A 62 1.16 4.98 -22.39
N MET A 63 0.91 5.87 -21.43
CA MET A 63 -0.44 6.05 -20.86
C MET A 63 -1.30 6.95 -21.75
N ASN A 64 -2.39 6.40 -22.30
CA ASN A 64 -3.42 7.22 -22.96
C ASN A 64 -4.32 7.86 -21.89
N LEU A 65 -4.02 9.12 -21.53
CA LEU A 65 -4.78 9.89 -20.54
C LEU A 65 -6.16 10.34 -21.05
N SER A 66 -6.40 10.24 -22.36
CA SER A 66 -7.71 10.53 -22.97
C SER A 66 -8.75 9.46 -22.60
N ASN A 67 -8.31 8.24 -22.31
CA ASN A 67 -9.18 7.15 -21.89
C ASN A 67 -9.20 7.04 -20.36
N ILE A 68 -10.39 6.80 -19.80
CA ILE A 68 -10.61 6.58 -18.36
C ILE A 68 -9.70 5.48 -17.80
N GLY A 69 -9.41 4.43 -18.56
CA GLY A 69 -8.53 3.34 -18.13
C GLY A 69 -7.07 3.79 -17.92
N GLY A 70 -6.52 4.55 -18.86
CA GLY A 70 -5.18 5.11 -18.74
C GLY A 70 -5.11 6.18 -17.65
N PHE A 71 -6.15 7.01 -17.55
CA PHE A 71 -6.27 8.02 -16.50
C PHE A 71 -6.37 7.39 -15.09
N TYR A 72 -7.07 6.27 -14.95
CA TYR A 72 -7.12 5.51 -13.70
C TYR A 72 -5.74 5.01 -13.27
N ASN A 73 -4.93 4.49 -14.20
CA ASN A 73 -3.57 4.03 -13.90
C ASN A 73 -2.68 5.17 -13.39
N PHE A 74 -2.84 6.37 -13.96
CA PHE A 74 -2.17 7.57 -13.47
C PHE A 74 -2.60 7.91 -12.04
N ILE A 75 -3.91 7.99 -11.76
CA ILE A 75 -4.43 8.27 -10.41
C ILE A 75 -3.96 7.21 -9.40
N PHE A 76 -3.96 5.94 -9.82
CA PHE A 76 -3.64 4.80 -8.98
C PHE A 76 -2.23 4.88 -8.38
N THR A 77 -1.29 5.53 -9.07
CA THR A 77 0.07 5.81 -8.55
C THR A 77 0.05 6.66 -7.27
N TYR A 78 -0.92 7.56 -7.10
CA TYR A 78 -1.07 8.32 -5.86
C TYR A 78 -1.82 7.53 -4.79
N ILE A 79 -2.83 6.77 -5.19
CA ILE A 79 -3.61 5.93 -4.28
C ILE A 79 -2.72 4.87 -3.63
N ILE A 80 -1.85 4.23 -4.41
CA ILE A 80 -0.96 3.19 -3.91
C ILE A 80 0.02 3.74 -2.88
N LEU A 81 0.48 4.99 -3.02
CA LEU A 81 1.32 5.67 -2.04
C LEU A 81 0.57 5.92 -0.73
N ILE A 82 -0.63 6.50 -0.81
CA ILE A 82 -1.48 6.75 0.38
C ILE A 82 -1.80 5.44 1.09
N GLY A 83 -2.20 4.41 0.34
CA GLY A 83 -2.50 3.09 0.84
C GLY A 83 -1.28 2.41 1.48
N SER A 84 -0.10 2.57 0.88
CA SER A 84 1.18 2.06 1.39
C SER A 84 1.57 2.68 2.73
N ILE A 85 1.39 4.01 2.87
CA ILE A 85 1.64 4.73 4.12
C ILE A 85 0.69 4.24 5.20
N PHE A 86 -0.60 4.11 4.89
CA PHE A 86 -1.61 3.58 5.81
C PHE A 86 -1.23 2.18 6.31
N ALA A 87 -0.92 1.26 5.40
CA ALA A 87 -0.58 -0.13 5.72
C ALA A 87 0.68 -0.25 6.59
N THR A 88 1.75 0.44 6.20
CA THR A 88 3.01 0.47 6.95
C THR A 88 2.80 1.06 8.35
N LYS A 89 2.08 2.19 8.44
CA LYS A 89 1.73 2.83 9.72
C LYS A 89 0.94 1.87 10.61
N LEU A 90 -0.06 1.17 10.08
CA LEU A 90 -0.89 0.24 10.84
C LEU A 90 -0.04 -0.91 11.42
N GLY A 91 0.85 -1.49 10.61
CA GLY A 91 1.77 -2.55 11.05
C GLY A 91 2.72 -2.11 12.16
N ILE A 92 3.34 -0.93 12.01
CA ILE A 92 4.25 -0.38 13.03
C ILE A 92 3.47 -0.07 14.32
N ASP A 93 2.33 0.60 14.20
CA ASP A 93 1.60 1.11 15.37
C ASP A 93 1.04 -0.04 16.22
N ILE A 94 0.41 -1.06 15.61
CA ILE A 94 -0.24 -2.14 16.35
C ILE A 94 0.73 -3.00 17.17
N THR A 95 2.01 -3.06 16.78
CA THR A 95 3.06 -3.83 17.47
C THR A 95 3.89 -3.01 18.44
N SER A 96 4.07 -1.71 18.19
CA SER A 96 4.93 -0.84 18.99
C SER A 96 4.21 0.01 20.04
N LYS A 97 2.88 0.08 19.95
CA LYS A 97 2.01 0.89 20.81
C LYS A 97 2.24 0.66 22.30
N GLU A 98 2.29 -0.57 22.79
CA GLU A 98 2.43 -0.84 24.24
C GLU A 98 3.83 -0.46 24.76
N ALA A 99 4.85 -0.53 23.91
CA ALA A 99 6.19 -0.06 24.25
C ALA A 99 6.23 1.48 24.30
N ARG A 100 5.47 2.14 23.43
CA ARG A 100 5.35 3.62 23.39
C ARG A 100 4.50 4.18 24.51
N GLU A 101 3.36 3.56 24.80
CA GLU A 101 2.42 3.96 25.86
C GLU A 101 2.87 3.50 27.26
N LYS A 102 4.02 2.80 27.38
CA LYS A 102 4.53 2.22 28.64
C LYS A 102 3.51 1.30 29.35
N THR A 103 2.76 0.53 28.57
CA THR A 103 1.73 -0.39 29.06
C THR A 103 2.09 -1.87 28.84
N SER A 104 3.34 -2.14 28.43
CA SER A 104 3.82 -3.49 28.14
C SER A 104 3.78 -4.39 29.38
N ASP A 105 4.08 -3.86 30.56
CA ASP A 105 4.10 -4.63 31.81
C ASP A 105 2.69 -5.14 32.18
N PHE A 106 1.66 -4.31 32.01
CA PHE A 106 0.27 -4.71 32.25
C PHE A 106 -0.22 -5.82 31.31
N LEU A 107 0.29 -5.83 30.08
CA LEU A 107 -0.09 -6.83 29.08
C LEU A 107 0.54 -8.20 29.39
N LEU A 108 1.78 -8.19 29.89
CA LEU A 108 2.59 -9.39 30.11
C LEU A 108 2.33 -10.07 31.47
N VAL A 109 1.75 -9.37 32.43
CA VAL A 109 1.31 -9.96 33.71
C VAL A 109 0.07 -10.86 33.53
N LYS A 110 -0.65 -10.76 32.40
CA LYS A 110 -1.77 -11.66 32.11
C LYS A 110 -1.25 -13.06 31.74
N PRO A 111 -1.92 -14.14 32.17
CA PRO A 111 -1.51 -15.52 31.87
C PRO A 111 -1.84 -15.89 30.43
N ARG A 112 -1.19 -15.23 29.46
CA ARG A 112 -1.29 -15.48 28.03
C ARG A 112 0.08 -15.50 27.41
N THR A 113 0.30 -16.44 26.49
CA THR A 113 1.55 -16.51 25.74
C THR A 113 1.70 -15.28 24.83
N ARG A 114 2.95 -14.88 24.55
CA ARG A 114 3.24 -13.77 23.64
C ARG A 114 2.64 -13.96 22.24
N ALA A 115 2.59 -15.21 21.75
CA ALA A 115 1.90 -15.54 20.49
C ALA A 115 0.39 -15.29 20.58
N ALA A 116 -0.26 -15.64 21.70
CA ALA A 116 -1.68 -15.38 21.93
C ALA A 116 -2.05 -13.89 22.04
N ILE A 117 -1.05 -13.00 22.10
CA ILE A 117 -1.20 -11.55 22.04
C ILE A 117 -0.96 -11.04 20.62
N LEU A 118 0.09 -11.54 19.95
CA LEU A 118 0.51 -11.07 18.63
C LEU A 118 -0.43 -11.52 17.51
N THR A 119 -0.94 -12.76 17.56
CA THR A 119 -1.81 -13.30 16.50
C THR A 119 -3.13 -12.53 16.36
N PRO A 120 -3.87 -12.20 17.45
CA PRO A 120 -5.06 -11.36 17.33
C PRO A 120 -4.77 -9.98 16.73
N LYS A 121 -3.63 -9.37 17.06
CA LYS A 121 -3.21 -8.08 16.49
C LYS A 121 -2.97 -8.18 14.99
N LEU A 122 -2.24 -9.21 14.57
CA LEU A 122 -1.99 -9.45 13.16
C LEU A 122 -3.30 -9.64 12.39
N LEU A 123 -4.22 -10.47 12.90
CA LEU A 123 -5.54 -10.65 12.31
C LEU A 123 -6.33 -9.34 12.24
N THR A 124 -6.28 -8.51 13.29
CA THR A 124 -6.90 -7.19 13.26
C THR A 124 -6.35 -6.32 12.14
N ALA A 125 -5.02 -6.30 11.95
CA ALA A 125 -4.41 -5.52 10.87
C ALA A 125 -4.86 -6.01 9.48
N PHE A 126 -4.84 -7.33 9.24
CA PHE A 126 -5.35 -7.93 8.00
C PHE A 126 -6.82 -7.58 7.74
N THR A 127 -7.69 -7.69 8.74
CA THR A 127 -9.12 -7.36 8.57
C THR A 127 -9.32 -5.90 8.15
N HIS A 128 -8.58 -4.95 8.73
CA HIS A 128 -8.70 -3.54 8.33
C HIS A 128 -8.20 -3.29 6.91
N ILE A 129 -7.09 -3.93 6.50
CA ILE A 129 -6.59 -3.82 5.12
C ILE A 129 -7.62 -4.39 4.13
N ILE A 130 -8.19 -5.57 4.42
CA ILE A 130 -9.20 -6.19 3.55
C ILE A 130 -10.44 -5.30 3.43
N ILE A 131 -10.98 -4.82 4.57
CA ILE A 131 -12.16 -3.94 4.55
C ILE A 131 -11.87 -2.64 3.79
N SER A 132 -10.71 -2.02 4.01
CA SER A 132 -10.31 -0.79 3.31
C SER A 132 -10.22 -0.99 1.80
N ASN A 133 -9.65 -2.11 1.34
CA ASN A 133 -9.57 -2.43 -0.09
C ASN A 133 -10.95 -2.72 -0.70
N ILE A 134 -11.83 -3.45 0.00
CA ILE A 134 -13.19 -3.71 -0.49
C ILE A 134 -13.95 -2.39 -0.67
N ILE A 135 -13.90 -1.51 0.34
CA ILE A 135 -14.53 -0.19 0.25
C ILE A 135 -13.94 0.60 -0.91
N TYR A 136 -12.61 0.71 -0.99
CA TYR A 136 -11.95 1.44 -2.06
C TYR A 136 -12.32 0.88 -3.45
N MET A 137 -12.31 -0.43 -3.63
CA MET A 137 -12.64 -1.09 -4.90
C MET A 137 -14.09 -0.82 -5.33
N VAL A 138 -15.05 -0.85 -4.39
CA VAL A 138 -16.45 -0.51 -4.68
C VAL A 138 -16.57 0.94 -5.16
N PHE A 139 -15.97 1.89 -4.44
CA PHE A 139 -16.00 3.30 -4.82
C PHE A 139 -15.22 3.58 -6.11
N ALA A 140 -14.11 2.87 -6.35
CA ALA A 140 -13.37 2.93 -7.60
C ALA A 140 -14.20 2.46 -8.78
N TYR A 141 -14.88 1.31 -8.65
CA TYR A 141 -15.75 0.80 -9.69
C TYR A 141 -16.92 1.75 -9.99
N ILE A 142 -17.57 2.30 -8.96
CA ILE A 142 -18.63 3.30 -9.14
C ILE A 142 -18.08 4.53 -9.87
N GLY A 143 -16.92 5.05 -9.45
CA GLY A 143 -16.27 6.18 -10.11
C GLY A 143 -15.97 5.93 -11.59
N MET A 144 -15.37 4.78 -11.91
CA MET A 144 -15.09 4.38 -13.29
C MET A 144 -16.35 4.30 -14.15
N GLU A 145 -17.44 3.73 -13.62
CA GLU A 145 -18.69 3.62 -14.38
C GLU A 145 -19.44 4.94 -14.56
N LEU A 146 -19.28 5.90 -13.63
CA LEU A 146 -19.90 7.22 -13.70
C LEU A 146 -19.18 8.16 -14.68
N PHE A 147 -17.84 8.10 -14.75
CA PHE A 147 -17.02 9.04 -15.51
C PHE A 147 -16.44 8.47 -16.82
N LYS A 148 -16.75 7.21 -17.17
CA LYS A 148 -16.27 6.61 -18.42
C LYS A 148 -16.76 7.42 -19.64
N ASN A 149 -15.83 7.74 -20.53
CA ASN A 149 -16.12 8.26 -21.87
C ASN A 149 -16.24 7.12 -22.90
N GLU A 150 -15.44 6.07 -22.74
CA GLU A 150 -15.42 4.89 -23.61
C GLU A 150 -15.40 3.60 -22.78
N ALA A 151 -15.57 2.46 -23.46
CA ALA A 151 -15.37 1.16 -22.82
C ALA A 151 -13.91 1.00 -22.41
N TYR A 152 -13.68 0.54 -21.18
CA TYR A 152 -12.36 0.21 -20.65
C TYR A 152 -12.27 -1.29 -20.35
N ASN A 153 -11.04 -1.81 -20.32
CA ASN A 153 -10.83 -3.21 -19.96
C ASN A 153 -11.05 -3.40 -18.45
N ARG A 154 -12.17 -4.02 -18.09
CA ARG A 154 -12.55 -4.29 -16.69
C ARG A 154 -11.60 -5.25 -15.99
N GLU A 155 -11.04 -6.21 -16.71
CA GLU A 155 -10.09 -7.18 -16.15
C GLU A 155 -8.80 -6.47 -15.71
N VAL A 156 -8.25 -5.60 -16.57
CA VAL A 156 -7.10 -4.76 -16.24
C VAL A 156 -7.42 -3.86 -15.03
N PHE A 157 -8.59 -3.22 -15.02
CA PHE A 157 -9.01 -2.40 -13.88
C PHE A 157 -9.03 -3.18 -12.55
N PHE A 158 -9.62 -4.39 -12.53
CA PHE A 158 -9.66 -5.21 -11.32
C PHE A 158 -8.27 -5.70 -10.92
N LEU A 159 -7.41 -6.10 -11.86
CA LEU A 159 -6.03 -6.51 -11.58
C LEU A 159 -5.22 -5.36 -10.98
N ILE A 160 -5.32 -4.16 -11.55
CA ILE A 160 -4.63 -2.98 -11.03
C ILE A 160 -5.17 -2.62 -9.66
N THR A 161 -6.50 -2.55 -9.48
CA THR A 161 -7.10 -2.25 -8.18
C THR A 161 -6.70 -3.27 -7.11
N LEU A 162 -6.67 -4.56 -7.44
CA LEU A 162 -6.30 -5.64 -6.52
C LEU A 162 -4.80 -5.63 -6.17
N SER A 163 -3.94 -5.03 -7.00
CA SER A 163 -2.53 -4.84 -6.66
C SER A 163 -2.31 -4.01 -5.38
N LEU A 164 -3.25 -3.10 -5.08
CA LEU A 164 -3.25 -2.31 -3.85
C LEU A 164 -3.24 -3.21 -2.62
N LEU A 165 -4.05 -4.28 -2.63
CA LEU A 165 -4.15 -5.23 -1.54
C LEU A 165 -2.81 -5.95 -1.31
N PHE A 166 -2.17 -6.43 -2.38
CA PHE A 166 -0.90 -7.15 -2.25
C PHE A 166 0.23 -6.26 -1.75
N ILE A 167 0.32 -5.03 -2.26
CA ILE A 167 1.34 -4.06 -1.82
C ILE A 167 1.09 -3.64 -0.37
N GLN A 168 -0.17 -3.42 0.01
CA GLN A 168 -0.52 -3.11 1.40
C GLN A 168 -0.20 -4.27 2.34
N ILE A 169 -0.47 -5.52 1.97
CA ILE A 169 -0.11 -6.68 2.81
C ILE A 169 1.41 -6.75 3.00
N PHE A 170 2.18 -6.62 1.91
CA PHE A 170 3.65 -6.63 1.97
C PHE A 170 4.17 -5.56 2.92
N LEU A 171 3.73 -4.31 2.74
CA LEU A 171 4.19 -3.16 3.52
C LEU A 171 3.66 -3.15 4.95
N MET A 172 2.45 -3.65 5.17
CA MET A 172 1.92 -3.89 6.51
C MET A 172 2.82 -4.87 7.25
N MET A 173 3.25 -5.96 6.62
CA MET A 173 4.13 -6.94 7.25
C MET A 173 5.54 -6.42 7.52
N LEU A 174 6.09 -5.64 6.59
CA LEU A 174 7.34 -4.92 6.83
C LEU A 174 7.20 -3.95 8.02
N GLY A 175 6.11 -3.17 8.06
CA GLY A 175 5.81 -2.28 9.17
C GLY A 175 5.63 -3.03 10.50
N PHE A 176 4.97 -4.18 10.47
CA PHE A 176 4.80 -5.06 11.63
C PHE A 176 6.16 -5.53 12.17
N LEU A 177 7.07 -5.95 11.30
CA LEU A 177 8.44 -6.31 11.67
C LEU A 177 9.18 -5.13 12.29
N LEU A 178 9.16 -3.96 11.64
CA LEU A 178 9.81 -2.75 12.14
C LEU A 178 9.29 -2.34 13.52
N GLY A 179 7.98 -2.43 13.76
CA GLY A 179 7.39 -2.13 15.06
C GLY A 179 7.80 -3.11 16.16
N THR A 180 8.13 -4.36 15.81
CA THR A 180 8.73 -5.31 16.78
C THR A 180 10.21 -5.07 17.05
N ILE A 181 10.99 -4.62 16.06
CA ILE A 181 12.44 -4.41 16.19
C ILE A 181 12.75 -3.09 16.91
N VAL A 182 12.10 -1.99 16.52
CA VAL A 182 12.49 -0.66 17.00
C VAL A 182 12.06 -0.48 18.46
N LYS A 183 13.04 -0.31 19.36
CA LYS A 183 12.80 -0.22 20.81
C LYS A 183 12.13 1.09 21.24
N ARG A 184 12.46 2.21 20.58
CA ARG A 184 11.95 3.54 20.91
C ARG A 184 11.57 4.28 19.64
N LEU A 185 10.28 4.36 19.36
CA LEU A 185 9.74 5.12 18.25
C LEU A 185 9.27 6.49 18.76
N LYS A 186 9.93 7.56 18.30
CA LYS A 186 9.48 8.95 18.56
C LYS A 186 8.14 9.24 17.88
N GLY A 187 7.87 8.60 16.75
CA GLY A 187 6.60 8.67 16.03
C GLY A 187 6.50 7.55 14.99
N VAL A 188 5.29 7.05 14.75
CA VAL A 188 5.03 5.96 13.79
C VAL A 188 4.95 6.50 12.36
N LEU A 189 4.32 7.66 12.16
CA LEU A 189 4.10 8.23 10.82
C LEU A 189 5.41 8.61 10.10
N PRO A 190 6.39 9.29 10.72
CA PRO A 190 7.65 9.61 10.02
C PRO A 190 8.41 8.37 9.56
N LEU A 191 8.40 7.30 10.36
CA LEU A 191 9.03 6.03 9.98
C LEU A 191 8.29 5.37 8.81
N ALA A 192 6.96 5.33 8.86
CA ALA A 192 6.16 4.79 7.76
C ALA A 192 6.40 5.57 6.45
N LEU A 193 6.42 6.90 6.51
CA LEU A 193 6.72 7.75 5.35
C LEU A 193 8.12 7.48 4.80
N GLY A 194 9.14 7.43 5.67
CA GLY A 194 10.52 7.18 5.25
C GLY A 194 10.69 5.82 4.55
N VAL A 195 10.03 4.78 5.05
CA VAL A 195 10.04 3.45 4.43
C VAL A 195 9.35 3.46 3.08
N VAL A 196 8.13 4.02 3.01
CA VAL A 196 7.33 4.02 1.78
C VAL A 196 7.99 4.87 0.70
N PHE A 197 8.40 6.10 1.01
CA PHE A 197 9.08 6.96 0.03
C PHE A 197 10.45 6.42 -0.35
N GLY A 198 11.20 5.80 0.59
CA GLY A 198 12.46 5.14 0.26
C GLY A 198 12.28 4.03 -0.78
N LEU A 199 11.29 3.14 -0.59
CA LEU A 199 10.96 2.09 -1.55
C LEU A 199 10.41 2.65 -2.87
N PHE A 200 9.65 3.75 -2.81
CA PHE A 200 9.17 4.42 -4.02
C PHE A 200 10.32 5.03 -4.83
N VAL A 201 11.29 5.68 -4.18
CA VAL A 201 12.49 6.20 -4.85
C VAL A 201 13.29 5.09 -5.52
N ILE A 202 13.41 3.92 -4.89
CA ILE A 202 14.03 2.74 -5.54
C ILE A 202 13.24 2.34 -6.80
N ASN A 203 11.92 2.43 -6.79
CA ASN A 203 11.09 2.17 -7.97
C ASN A 203 11.32 3.21 -9.08
N LEU A 204 11.46 4.49 -8.74
CA LEU A 204 11.78 5.54 -9.71
C LEU A 204 13.16 5.32 -10.36
N LEU A 205 14.13 4.86 -9.56
CA LEU A 205 15.45 4.50 -10.06
C LEU A 205 15.38 3.29 -11.00
N ASN A 206 14.59 2.26 -10.64
CA ASN A 206 14.35 1.10 -11.50
C ASN A 206 13.79 1.52 -12.87
N GLN A 207 12.77 2.38 -12.89
CA GLN A 207 12.16 2.87 -14.13
C GLN A 207 13.09 3.75 -14.97
N THR A 208 14.03 4.45 -14.34
CA THR A 208 15.01 5.31 -15.05
C THR A 208 16.20 4.51 -15.57
N LEU A 209 16.69 3.52 -14.80
CA LEU A 209 17.90 2.76 -15.11
C LEU A 209 17.64 1.51 -15.95
N GLU A 210 16.38 1.05 -16.05
CA GLU A 210 15.97 -0.17 -16.76
C GLU A 210 16.72 -1.45 -16.32
N ASP A 211 17.32 -1.45 -15.13
CA ASP A 211 17.99 -2.62 -14.57
C ASP A 211 17.02 -3.45 -13.74
N ALA A 212 16.69 -4.63 -14.28
CA ALA A 212 15.77 -5.61 -13.71
C ALA A 212 16.08 -6.02 -12.26
N LYS A 213 17.29 -5.77 -11.74
CA LYS A 213 17.61 -6.06 -10.33
C LYS A 213 16.85 -5.17 -9.34
N TYR A 214 16.61 -3.90 -9.70
CA TYR A 214 15.96 -2.95 -8.79
C TYR A 214 14.45 -3.21 -8.67
N SER A 215 13.82 -3.84 -9.68
CA SER A 215 12.41 -4.23 -9.62
C SER A 215 12.11 -5.19 -8.48
N TYR A 216 13.08 -6.04 -8.09
CA TYR A 216 12.95 -7.01 -7.00
C TYR A 216 13.16 -6.41 -5.60
N LEU A 217 13.59 -5.15 -5.48
CA LEU A 217 13.87 -4.51 -4.19
C LEU A 217 12.69 -3.71 -3.63
N THR A 218 11.66 -3.48 -4.45
CA THR A 218 10.55 -2.60 -4.09
C THR A 218 9.21 -3.21 -4.47
N PRO A 219 8.22 -3.22 -3.55
CA PRO A 219 6.90 -3.77 -3.85
C PRO A 219 6.15 -2.98 -4.94
N PHE A 220 6.55 -1.74 -5.21
CA PHE A 220 6.00 -0.92 -6.29
C PHE A 220 6.40 -1.44 -7.68
N GLY A 221 7.53 -2.15 -7.78
CA GLY A 221 7.98 -2.77 -9.04
C GLY A 221 7.33 -4.13 -9.31
N TYR A 222 6.64 -4.73 -8.33
CA TYR A 222 6.10 -6.08 -8.46
C TYR A 222 4.80 -6.13 -9.27
N PHE A 223 4.03 -5.05 -9.26
CA PHE A 223 2.70 -4.94 -9.86
C PHE A 223 2.65 -3.76 -10.83
N GLU A 224 3.54 -3.78 -11.81
CA GLU A 224 3.64 -2.72 -12.81
C GLU A 224 2.40 -2.68 -13.72
N SER A 225 1.80 -1.51 -13.86
CA SER A 225 0.57 -1.30 -14.64
C SER A 225 0.76 -1.60 -16.14
N GLY A 226 1.93 -1.29 -16.70
CA GLY A 226 2.28 -1.60 -18.08
C GLY A 226 2.22 -3.10 -18.36
N TYR A 227 2.93 -3.89 -17.55
CA TYR A 227 2.93 -5.35 -17.65
C TYR A 227 1.51 -5.94 -17.52
N ILE A 228 0.72 -5.47 -16.56
CA ILE A 228 -0.66 -5.95 -16.32
C ILE A 228 -1.56 -5.63 -17.52
N THR A 229 -1.40 -4.44 -18.12
CA THR A 229 -2.20 -4.01 -19.27
C THR A 229 -1.89 -4.86 -20.51
N GLU A 230 -0.62 -5.20 -20.72
CA GLU A 230 -0.18 -6.00 -21.87
C GLU A 230 -0.48 -7.50 -21.72
N ASN A 231 -0.30 -8.06 -20.52
CA ASN A 231 -0.35 -9.51 -20.31
C ASN A 231 -1.64 -10.01 -19.64
N LEU A 232 -2.54 -9.11 -19.21
CA LEU A 232 -3.76 -9.43 -18.45
C LEU A 232 -3.49 -10.31 -17.21
N ALA A 233 -2.29 -10.21 -16.65
CA ALA A 233 -1.84 -11.05 -15.55
C ALA A 233 -0.74 -10.36 -14.74
N TYR A 234 -0.53 -10.82 -13.50
CA TYR A 234 0.64 -10.43 -12.73
C TYR A 234 1.88 -11.18 -13.17
N SER A 235 3.03 -10.54 -13.05
CA SER A 235 4.32 -11.17 -13.28
C SER A 235 4.57 -12.26 -12.23
N THR A 236 4.64 -13.52 -12.67
CA THR A 236 4.79 -14.68 -11.77
C THR A 236 6.04 -14.60 -10.87
N PRO A 237 7.24 -14.20 -11.38
CA PRO A 237 8.42 -14.04 -10.53
C PRO A 237 8.22 -13.01 -9.42
N HIS A 238 7.67 -11.83 -9.74
CA HIS A 238 7.44 -10.76 -8.78
C HIS A 238 6.39 -11.16 -7.73
N LEU A 239 5.35 -11.90 -8.12
CA LEU A 239 4.34 -12.42 -7.21
C LEU A 239 4.95 -13.35 -6.15
N TRP A 240 5.80 -14.30 -6.56
CA TRP A 240 6.47 -15.22 -5.64
C TRP A 240 7.45 -14.50 -4.70
N VAL A 241 8.18 -13.51 -5.20
CA VAL A 241 9.06 -12.68 -4.37
C VAL A 241 8.25 -11.90 -3.32
N SER A 242 7.12 -11.32 -3.72
CA SER A 242 6.20 -10.63 -2.80
C SER A 242 5.69 -11.55 -1.69
N ILE A 243 5.22 -12.74 -2.04
CA ILE A 243 4.73 -13.75 -1.08
C ILE A 243 5.87 -14.21 -0.15
N GLY A 244 7.02 -14.56 -0.72
CA GLY A 244 8.18 -15.04 0.05
C GLY A 244 8.67 -14.02 1.07
N ALA A 245 8.80 -12.75 0.66
CA ALA A 245 9.19 -11.66 1.55
C ALA A 245 8.12 -11.39 2.63
N THR A 246 6.83 -11.43 2.28
CA THR A 246 5.73 -11.28 3.25
C THR A 246 5.78 -12.37 4.32
N VAL A 247 5.97 -13.64 3.93
CA VAL A 247 6.11 -14.77 4.85
C VAL A 247 7.35 -14.61 5.73
N LEU A 248 8.47 -14.20 5.14
CA LEU A 248 9.71 -13.93 5.88
C LEU A 248 9.50 -12.85 6.95
N PHE A 249 8.82 -11.75 6.62
CA PHE A 249 8.51 -10.69 7.58
C PHE A 249 7.59 -11.18 8.70
N ILE A 250 6.61 -12.03 8.41
CA ILE A 250 5.77 -12.67 9.44
C ILE A 250 6.66 -13.49 10.38
N ILE A 251 7.45 -14.42 9.86
CA ILE A 251 8.29 -15.31 10.66
C ILE A 251 9.27 -14.50 11.52
N ALA A 252 9.97 -13.54 10.90
CA ALA A 252 10.91 -12.67 11.58
C ALA A 252 10.25 -11.87 12.71
N SER A 253 9.03 -11.36 12.48
CA SER A 253 8.27 -10.61 13.50
C SER A 253 7.94 -11.48 14.71
N TYR A 254 7.51 -12.73 14.49
CA TYR A 254 7.23 -13.65 15.59
C TYR A 254 8.51 -14.03 16.35
N VAL A 255 9.60 -14.35 15.64
CA VAL A 255 10.87 -14.71 16.26
C VAL A 255 11.40 -13.57 17.13
N VAL A 256 11.40 -12.34 16.61
CA VAL A 256 11.85 -11.16 17.35
C VAL A 256 10.94 -10.90 18.55
N TYR A 257 9.62 -10.89 18.35
CA TYR A 257 8.67 -10.60 19.43
C TYR A 257 8.71 -11.63 20.56
N LEU A 258 8.87 -12.91 20.24
CA LEU A 258 8.96 -13.98 21.24
C LEU A 258 10.24 -13.88 22.07
N LYS A 259 11.38 -13.51 21.46
CA LYS A 259 12.69 -13.40 22.13
C LYS A 259 12.95 -12.05 22.79
N LYS A 260 12.15 -11.02 22.51
CA LYS A 260 12.39 -9.66 22.98
C LYS A 260 12.26 -9.56 24.50
N ASP A 261 13.33 -9.16 25.19
CA ASP A 261 13.24 -8.79 26.59
C ASP A 261 12.41 -7.51 26.73
N VAL A 262 11.41 -7.55 27.60
CA VAL A 262 10.61 -6.38 27.91
C VAL A 262 11.28 -5.74 29.10
N ALA A 263 11.92 -4.58 28.86
CA ALA A 263 12.47 -3.79 29.94
C ALA A 263 11.30 -3.30 30.79
N SER A 264 11.24 -3.76 32.04
CA SER A 264 10.40 -3.18 33.09
C SER A 264 10.79 -1.71 33.24
N VAL A 265 9.84 -0.80 33.03
CA VAL A 265 10.04 0.65 33.23
C VAL A 265 9.56 1.04 34.61
#